data_AF-A0A814X9J9-F1
#
_entry.id   AF-A0A814X9J9-F1
#
_cell.length_a   1.000
_cell.length_b   1.000
_cell.length_c   1.000
_cell.angle_alpha   90.00
_cell.angle_beta   90.00
_cell.angle_gamma   90.00
#
_symmetry.space_group_name_H-M   'P 1'
#
loop_
_entity.id
_entity.type
_entity.pdbx_description
1 polymer ?
#
loop_
_entity_poly.entity_id
_entity_poly.type
_entity_poly.pdbx_seq_one_letter_code
_entity_poly.pdbx_strand_id
1 'polypeptide(L)'
;MMNLELLFEVSNQTKDQYLYDIAWQHANRTMHEHFRDDNSIYGVIEYNETDGNVIRKYTIQGYADWSTWFRGQSWAIFGFIIAYRYTKYQPFLDKAIGATNYVLSHLLNPNDLILFWDYDAPNSSKLSALLANRTICPYPKNLYDVSLSFGDYYLTQAIMHLMKL
;
A
#
# COMPACT_ATOMS: atom_id res chain seq x y z
N MET A 1 1.57 -1.59 8.29
CA MET A 1 0.36 -0.84 7.88
C MET A 1 -0.95 -1.60 8.09
N MET A 2 -1.16 -2.77 7.47
CA MET A 2 -2.48 -3.45 7.51
C MET A 2 -2.98 -3.85 8.90
N ASN A 3 -2.05 -4.15 9.81
CA ASN A 3 -2.38 -4.61 11.16
C ASN A 3 -2.69 -3.47 12.15
N LEU A 4 -2.45 -2.21 11.76
CA LEU A 4 -2.58 -1.07 12.67
C LEU A 4 -4.03 -0.73 12.99
N GLU A 5 -4.97 -1.09 12.12
CA GLU A 5 -6.41 -0.89 12.36
C GLU A 5 -6.84 -1.55 13.67
N LEU A 6 -6.34 -2.75 13.97
CA LEU A 6 -6.62 -3.43 15.23
C LEU A 6 -6.18 -2.60 16.45
N LEU A 7 -4.97 -2.02 16.40
CA LEU A 7 -4.45 -1.22 17.51
C LEU A 7 -5.24 0.08 17.69
N PHE A 8 -5.58 0.76 16.59
CA PHE A 8 -6.40 1.96 16.63
C PHE A 8 -7.81 1.66 17.17
N GLU A 9 -8.42 0.56 16.73
CA GLU A 9 -9.77 0.17 17.14
C GLU A 9 -9.82 -0.22 18.63
N VAL A 10 -8.87 -1.04 19.08
CA VAL A 10 -8.78 -1.41 20.50
C VAL A 10 -8.58 -0.17 21.35
N SER A 11 -7.65 0.73 20.98
CA SER A 11 -7.45 2.00 21.67
C SER A 11 -8.73 2.84 21.75
N ASN A 12 -9.49 2.93 20.66
CA ASN A 12 -10.74 3.69 20.63
C ASN A 12 -11.81 3.10 21.58
N GLN A 13 -11.87 1.77 21.69
CA GLN A 13 -12.82 1.07 22.57
C GLN A 13 -12.40 1.14 24.05
N THR A 14 -11.13 0.93 24.36
CA THR A 14 -10.62 0.86 25.73
C THR A 14 -10.16 2.20 26.29
N LYS A 15 -10.03 3.22 25.43
CA LYS A 15 -9.40 4.53 25.72
C LYS A 15 -7.92 4.40 26.12
N ASP A 16 -7.26 3.33 25.68
CA ASP A 16 -5.84 3.11 25.89
C ASP A 16 -5.00 3.93 24.91
N GLN A 17 -4.46 5.06 25.37
CA GLN A 17 -3.63 5.95 24.56
C GLN A 17 -2.31 5.29 24.09
N TYR A 18 -1.78 4.33 24.85
CA TYR A 18 -0.50 3.69 24.53
C TYR A 18 -0.57 2.90 23.21
N LEU A 19 -1.68 2.19 22.98
CA LEU A 19 -1.91 1.47 21.72
C LEU A 19 -2.08 2.41 20.52
N TYR A 20 -2.73 3.56 20.72
CA TYR A 20 -2.83 4.59 19.70
C TYR A 20 -1.44 5.12 19.33
N ASP A 21 -0.62 5.44 20.33
CA ASP A 21 0.71 6.02 20.12
C ASP A 21 1.62 5.05 19.37
N ILE A 22 1.58 3.75 19.68
CA ILE A 22 2.31 2.72 18.91
C ILE A 22 1.87 2.72 17.45
N ALA A 23 0.55 2.68 17.21
CA ALA A 23 0.02 2.63 15.85
C ALA A 23 0.35 3.90 15.05
N TRP A 24 0.22 5.07 15.67
CA TRP A 24 0.54 6.36 15.07
C TRP A 24 2.04 6.47 14.77
N GLN A 25 2.92 6.13 15.72
CA GLN A 25 4.37 6.18 15.51
C GLN A 25 4.82 5.21 14.42
N HIS A 26 4.25 4.01 14.36
CA HIS A 26 4.53 3.07 13.28
C HIS A 26 4.12 3.65 11.92
N ALA A 27 2.89 4.16 11.79
CA ALA A 27 2.42 4.76 10.54
C ALA A 27 3.28 5.97 10.12
N ASN A 28 3.61 6.85 11.07
CA ASN A 28 4.43 8.03 10.82
C ASN A 28 5.84 7.65 10.36
N ARG A 29 6.46 6.66 11.01
CA ARG A 29 7.78 6.19 10.59
C ARG A 29 7.74 5.49 9.23
N THR A 30 6.73 4.66 8.97
CA THR A 30 6.54 4.04 7.65
C THR A 30 6.41 5.10 6.56
N MET A 31 5.69 6.20 6.80
CA MET A 31 5.55 7.30 5.85
C MET A 31 6.91 7.91 5.45
N HIS A 32 7.83 8.06 6.40
CA HIS A 32 9.14 8.64 6.14
C HIS A 32 10.13 7.65 5.51
N GLU A 33 10.06 6.37 5.88
CA GLU A 33 11.12 5.43 5.55
C GLU A 33 10.81 4.51 4.37
N HIS A 34 9.54 4.13 4.18
CA HIS A 34 9.15 3.21 3.11
C HIS A 34 8.93 3.91 1.78
N PHE A 35 8.51 5.18 1.79
CA PHE A 35 8.25 5.92 0.56
C PHE A 35 9.53 6.47 -0.05
N ARG A 36 9.57 6.42 -1.38
CA ARG A 36 10.50 7.17 -2.23
C ARG A 36 9.87 8.52 -2.60
N ASP A 37 10.65 9.38 -3.24
CA ASP A 37 10.22 10.73 -3.62
C ASP A 37 9.08 10.74 -4.65
N ASP A 38 9.01 9.70 -5.49
CA ASP A 38 7.95 9.51 -6.49
C ASP A 38 6.67 8.84 -5.94
N ASN A 39 6.62 8.61 -4.62
CA ASN A 39 5.57 7.89 -3.90
C ASN A 39 5.47 6.38 -4.20
N SER A 40 6.46 5.79 -4.86
CA SER A 40 6.67 4.33 -4.80
C SER A 40 7.15 3.90 -3.41
N ILE A 41 7.06 2.61 -3.10
CA ILE A 41 7.53 2.07 -1.82
C ILE A 41 8.63 1.01 -1.96
N TYR A 42 9.52 0.97 -0.98
CA TYR A 42 10.33 -0.20 -0.68
C TYR A 42 9.47 -1.31 -0.05
N GLY A 43 9.84 -2.57 -0.29
CA GLY A 43 9.10 -3.72 0.27
C GLY A 43 9.34 -3.91 1.77
N VAL A 44 10.58 -3.75 2.21
CA VAL A 44 11.02 -3.98 3.60
C VAL A 44 12.06 -2.92 3.99
N ILE A 45 11.94 -2.41 5.22
CA ILE A 45 12.95 -1.59 5.88
C ILE A 45 13.49 -2.33 7.09
N GLU A 46 14.81 -2.48 7.16
CA GLU A 46 15.51 -3.05 8.31
C GLU A 46 16.07 -1.91 9.17
N TYR A 47 15.80 -1.98 10.47
CA TYR A 47 16.25 -1.00 11.45
C TYR A 47 17.23 -1.65 12.43
N ASN A 48 18.19 -0.86 12.89
CA ASN A 48 19.04 -1.23 14.02
C ASN A 48 18.21 -1.21 15.31
N GLU A 49 18.23 -2.30 16.06
CA GLU A 49 17.40 -2.45 17.27
C GLU A 49 17.84 -1.56 18.43
N THR A 50 19.08 -1.06 18.41
CA THR A 50 19.65 -0.24 19.49
C THR A 50 19.37 1.24 19.32
N ASP A 51 19.60 1.79 18.12
CA ASP A 51 19.48 3.24 17.85
C ASP A 51 18.32 3.58 16.90
N GLY A 52 17.69 2.57 16.31
CA GLY A 52 16.60 2.74 15.37
C GLY A 52 17.01 3.22 13.99
N ASN A 53 18.30 3.32 13.66
CA ASN A 53 18.74 3.78 12.33
C ASN A 53 18.38 2.77 11.24
N VAL A 54 18.10 3.24 10.02
CA VAL A 54 17.87 2.37 8.87
C VAL A 54 19.19 1.71 8.46
N ILE A 55 19.21 0.38 8.44
CA ILE A 55 20.33 -0.42 7.96
C ILE A 55 20.19 -0.65 6.46
N ARG A 56 18.99 -1.06 6.02
CA ARG A 56 18.75 -1.47 4.64
C ARG A 56 17.31 -1.23 4.22
N LYS A 57 17.12 -0.91 2.95
CA LYS A 57 15.82 -0.89 2.26
C LYS A 57 15.87 -1.91 1.13
N TYR A 58 14.97 -2.89 1.11
CA TYR A 58 15.05 -4.03 0.20
C TYR A 58 13.68 -4.65 -0.08
N THR A 59 13.64 -5.73 -0.85
CA THR A 59 12.42 -6.50 -1.07
C THR A 59 12.62 -8.00 -0.84
N ILE A 60 11.55 -8.70 -0.46
CA ILE A 60 11.52 -10.17 -0.36
C ILE A 60 10.60 -10.77 -1.43
N GLN A 61 9.65 -9.98 -1.94
CA GLN A 61 8.60 -10.45 -2.86
C GLN A 61 8.55 -9.68 -4.19
N GLY A 62 9.16 -8.49 -4.23
CA GLY A 62 9.29 -7.69 -5.44
C GLY A 62 10.41 -8.17 -6.34
N TYR A 63 10.48 -7.60 -7.54
CA TYR A 63 11.48 -7.91 -8.55
C TYR A 63 12.91 -7.59 -8.10
N ALA A 64 13.13 -6.41 -7.50
CA ALA A 64 14.43 -5.95 -7.02
C ALA A 64 14.28 -4.96 -5.86
N ASP A 65 15.35 -4.69 -5.10
CA ASP A 65 15.31 -3.77 -3.95
C ASP A 65 14.85 -2.35 -4.32
N TRP A 66 15.11 -1.93 -5.56
CA TRP A 66 14.69 -0.66 -6.12
C TRP A 66 13.32 -0.71 -6.81
N SER A 67 12.75 -1.89 -7.03
CA SER A 67 11.46 -2.05 -7.72
C SER A 67 10.28 -1.76 -6.80
N THR A 68 9.11 -1.64 -7.43
CA THR A 68 7.84 -1.37 -6.76
C THR A 68 6.89 -2.55 -6.93
N TRP A 69 6.84 -3.35 -5.88
CA TRP A 69 5.94 -4.47 -5.80
C TRP A 69 4.49 -4.00 -5.59
N PHE A 70 3.60 -4.44 -6.49
CA PHE A 70 2.23 -3.93 -6.55
C PHE A 70 1.46 -4.09 -5.23
N ARG A 71 1.48 -5.29 -4.65
CA ARG A 71 0.71 -5.55 -3.43
C ARG A 71 1.22 -4.75 -2.23
N GLY A 72 2.53 -4.51 -2.17
CA GLY A 72 3.10 -3.61 -1.17
C GLY A 72 2.57 -2.18 -1.35
N GLN A 73 2.54 -1.69 -2.59
CA GLN A 73 1.99 -0.37 -2.92
C GLN A 73 0.50 -0.28 -2.50
N SER A 74 -0.29 -1.32 -2.76
CA SER A 74 -1.69 -1.41 -2.29
C SER A 74 -1.80 -1.36 -0.76
N TRP A 75 -0.88 -2.00 -0.02
CA TRP A 75 -0.87 -1.98 1.46
C TRP A 75 -0.62 -0.59 1.99
N ALA A 76 0.27 0.15 1.35
CA ALA A 76 0.52 1.53 1.70
C ALA A 76 -0.74 2.36 1.47
N ILE A 77 -1.33 2.33 0.26
CA ILE A 77 -2.54 3.11 -0.06
C ILE A 77 -3.64 2.85 0.98
N PHE A 78 -4.04 1.59 1.16
CA PHE A 78 -5.11 1.24 2.09
C PHE A 78 -4.75 1.62 3.54
N GLY A 79 -3.57 1.21 3.99
CA GLY A 79 -3.16 1.41 5.38
C GLY A 79 -3.08 2.88 5.77
N PHE A 80 -2.64 3.76 4.87
CA PHE A 80 -2.58 5.20 5.12
C PHE A 80 -3.97 5.86 5.09
N ILE A 81 -4.90 5.37 4.27
CA ILE A 81 -6.31 5.79 4.35
C ILE A 81 -6.91 5.42 5.70
N ILE A 82 -6.69 4.19 6.16
CA ILE A 82 -7.17 3.75 7.48
C ILE A 82 -6.53 4.58 8.59
N ALA A 83 -5.21 4.76 8.57
CA ALA A 83 -4.51 5.61 9.54
C ALA A 83 -5.08 7.04 9.55
N TYR A 84 -5.34 7.65 8.39
CA TYR A 84 -6.01 8.96 8.32
C TYR A 84 -7.41 8.94 8.93
N ARG A 85 -8.21 7.90 8.68
CA ARG A 85 -9.57 7.81 9.24
C ARG A 85 -9.58 7.87 10.77
N TYR A 86 -8.65 7.18 11.42
CA TYR A 86 -8.54 7.15 12.89
C TYR A 86 -7.87 8.40 13.48
N THR A 87 -6.87 8.96 12.79
CA THR A 87 -6.00 10.01 13.34
C THR A 87 -6.34 11.41 12.86
N LYS A 88 -7.04 11.52 11.72
CA LYS A 88 -7.27 12.76 10.95
C LYS A 88 -6.00 13.52 10.58
N TYR A 89 -4.85 12.85 10.60
CA TYR A 89 -3.56 13.45 10.29
C TYR A 89 -3.37 13.56 8.77
N GLN A 90 -3.52 14.77 8.23
CA GLN A 90 -3.53 15.05 6.79
C GLN A 90 -2.35 14.43 6.00
N PRO A 91 -1.10 14.45 6.49
CA PRO A 91 0.02 13.85 5.76
C PRO A 91 -0.16 12.36 5.43
N PHE A 92 -0.94 11.60 6.22
CA PHE A 92 -1.28 10.22 5.87
C PHE A 92 -2.18 10.14 4.65
N LEU A 93 -3.18 11.02 4.55
CA LEU A 93 -4.04 11.08 3.37
C LEU A 93 -3.24 11.50 2.13
N ASP A 94 -2.36 12.49 2.26
CA ASP A 94 -1.52 12.96 1.16
C ASP A 94 -0.63 11.84 0.60
N LYS A 95 -0.08 11.00 1.49
CA LYS A 95 0.69 9.81 1.09
C LYS A 95 -0.16 8.76 0.39
N ALA A 96 -1.38 8.49 0.88
CA ALA A 96 -2.27 7.58 0.20
C ALA A 96 -2.61 8.06 -1.22
N ILE A 97 -2.92 9.36 -1.38
CA ILE A 97 -3.22 9.98 -2.68
C ILE A 97 -2.00 9.90 -3.60
N GLY A 98 -0.81 10.28 -3.13
CA GLY A 98 0.42 10.19 -3.91
C GLY A 98 0.72 8.77 -4.37
N ALA A 99 0.56 7.79 -3.47
CA ALA A 99 0.72 6.37 -3.78
C ALA A 99 -0.29 5.86 -4.80
N THR A 100 -1.55 6.31 -4.73
CA THR A 100 -2.58 6.00 -5.73
C THR A 100 -2.24 6.61 -7.09
N ASN A 101 -1.80 7.87 -7.13
CA ASN A 101 -1.40 8.53 -8.37
C ASN A 101 -0.21 7.82 -9.02
N TYR A 102 0.75 7.32 -8.23
CA TYR A 102 1.82 6.46 -8.73
C TYR A 102 1.26 5.20 -9.42
N VAL A 103 0.30 4.49 -8.81
CA VAL A 103 -0.31 3.30 -9.43
C VAL A 103 -0.98 3.66 -10.76
N LEU A 104 -1.75 4.75 -10.79
CA LEU A 104 -2.48 5.18 -11.99
C LEU A 104 -1.55 5.58 -13.13
N SER A 105 -0.40 6.18 -12.83
CA SER A 105 0.59 6.55 -13.85
C SER A 105 1.31 5.35 -14.47
N HIS A 106 1.24 4.17 -13.85
CA HIS A 106 1.88 2.93 -14.32
C HIS A 106 0.93 1.99 -15.07
N LEU A 107 -0.31 2.42 -15.33
CA LEU A 107 -1.23 1.70 -16.19
C LEU A 107 -0.79 1.82 -17.67
N LEU A 108 -0.70 0.69 -18.38
CA LEU A 108 -0.38 0.70 -19.83
C LEU A 108 -1.47 1.39 -20.65
N ASN A 109 -2.73 1.19 -20.25
CA ASN A 109 -3.90 1.79 -20.86
C ASN A 109 -4.85 2.19 -19.73
N PRO A 110 -5.25 3.47 -19.64
CA PRO A 110 -6.21 3.92 -18.62
C PRO A 110 -7.51 3.11 -18.58
N ASN A 111 -7.90 2.50 -19.71
CA ASN A 111 -9.14 1.74 -19.83
C ASN A 111 -9.01 0.28 -19.41
N ASP A 112 -7.81 -0.32 -19.48
CA ASP A 112 -7.67 -1.77 -19.26
C ASP A 112 -7.42 -2.10 -17.78
N LEU A 113 -7.01 -1.11 -16.96
CA LEU A 113 -6.80 -1.22 -15.50
C LEU A 113 -5.95 -2.44 -15.09
N ILE A 114 -5.15 -2.96 -16.02
CA ILE A 114 -4.28 -4.11 -15.82
C ILE A 114 -3.07 -3.66 -15.01
N LEU A 115 -3.01 -4.14 -13.77
CA LEU A 115 -1.90 -3.92 -12.86
C LEU A 115 -0.89 -5.06 -13.01
N PHE A 116 0.41 -4.75 -12.98
CA PHE A 116 1.47 -5.76 -12.98
C PHE A 116 1.79 -6.22 -11.58
N TRP A 117 2.34 -7.42 -11.44
CA TRP A 117 2.79 -7.92 -10.14
C TRP A 117 3.91 -7.05 -9.52
N ASP A 118 4.74 -6.46 -10.36
CA ASP A 118 5.76 -5.46 -10.05
C ASP A 118 5.85 -4.48 -11.21
N TYR A 119 5.87 -3.18 -10.92
CA TYR A 119 5.80 -2.13 -11.94
C TYR A 119 7.08 -2.00 -12.77
N ASP A 120 8.20 -2.39 -12.18
CA ASP A 120 9.55 -2.23 -12.74
C ASP A 120 10.13 -3.52 -13.31
N ALA A 121 9.37 -4.62 -13.26
CA ALA A 121 9.77 -5.88 -13.86
C ALA A 121 9.98 -5.73 -15.40
N PRO A 122 10.95 -6.44 -16.00
CA PRO A 122 11.16 -6.44 -17.44
C PRO A 122 9.89 -6.84 -18.21
N ASN A 123 9.68 -6.28 -19.40
CA ASN A 123 8.49 -6.58 -20.22
C ASN A 123 8.34 -8.09 -20.50
N SER A 124 9.43 -8.85 -20.58
CA SER A 124 9.41 -10.31 -20.75
C SER A 124 8.84 -11.08 -19.54
N SER A 125 8.81 -10.46 -18.36
CA SER A 125 8.28 -11.01 -17.11
C SER A 125 7.10 -10.20 -16.53
N LYS A 126 6.62 -9.19 -17.27
CA LYS A 126 5.42 -8.41 -16.91
C LYS A 126 4.17 -9.27 -17.08
N LEU A 127 3.81 -9.96 -16.02
CA LEU A 127 2.53 -10.63 -15.85
C LEU A 127 1.58 -9.72 -15.09
N SER A 128 0.28 -9.77 -15.41
CA SER A 128 -0.70 -9.09 -14.58
C SER A 128 -0.61 -9.63 -13.15
N ALA A 129 -0.81 -8.75 -12.16
CA ALA A 129 -0.81 -9.09 -10.74
C ALA A 129 -1.77 -10.26 -10.44
N LEU A 130 -2.87 -10.33 -11.19
CA LEU A 130 -3.84 -11.41 -11.13
C LEU A 130 -3.22 -12.78 -11.43
N LEU A 131 -2.51 -12.88 -12.56
CA LEU A 131 -1.86 -14.11 -13.00
C LEU A 131 -0.71 -14.50 -12.06
N ALA A 132 0.03 -13.51 -11.55
CA ALA A 132 1.12 -13.74 -10.60
C ALA A 132 0.62 -14.23 -9.23
N ASN A 133 -0.54 -13.76 -8.77
CA ASN A 133 -1.15 -14.18 -7.50
C ASN A 133 -1.98 -15.48 -7.61
N ARG A 134 -1.97 -16.17 -8.77
CA ARG A 134 -2.81 -17.37 -9.05
C ARG A 134 -4.30 -17.18 -8.72
N THR A 135 -4.78 -15.95 -8.73
CA THR A 135 -6.20 -15.69 -8.47
C THR A 135 -6.89 -15.75 -9.83
N ILE A 136 -7.69 -16.78 -10.10
CA ILE A 136 -8.39 -16.90 -11.39
C ILE A 136 -9.73 -16.20 -11.23
N CYS A 137 -9.83 -14.94 -11.64
CA CYS A 137 -11.09 -14.22 -11.78
C CYS A 137 -11.22 -13.64 -13.19
N PRO A 138 -12.42 -13.58 -13.78
CA PRO A 138 -12.62 -13.08 -15.13
C PRO A 138 -12.18 -11.62 -15.27
N TYR A 139 -11.65 -11.26 -16.44
CA TYR A 139 -11.24 -9.88 -16.73
C TYR A 139 -12.44 -8.93 -16.56
N PRO A 140 -12.27 -7.86 -15.78
CA PRO A 140 -13.34 -6.96 -15.41
C PRO A 140 -13.66 -5.93 -16.50
N LYS A 141 -14.93 -5.53 -16.62
CA LYS A 141 -15.40 -4.56 -17.64
C LYS A 141 -15.65 -3.15 -17.10
N ASN A 142 -15.40 -2.90 -15.81
CA ASN A 142 -15.62 -1.64 -15.10
C ASN A 142 -14.64 -1.54 -13.91
N LEU A 143 -14.26 -0.32 -13.47
CA LEU A 143 -13.58 -0.01 -12.21
C LEU A 143 -14.12 -0.78 -10.99
N TYR A 144 -15.41 -1.08 -10.93
CA TYR A 144 -16.00 -1.93 -9.89
C TYR A 144 -15.71 -3.42 -10.05
N ASP A 145 -15.53 -3.93 -11.26
CA ASP A 145 -15.12 -5.33 -11.49
C ASP A 145 -13.60 -5.48 -11.33
N VAL A 146 -12.82 -4.43 -11.65
CA VAL A 146 -11.37 -4.30 -11.38
C VAL A 146 -11.11 -4.58 -9.91
N SER A 147 -12.06 -4.18 -9.09
CA SER A 147 -12.07 -4.34 -7.65
C SER A 147 -12.16 -5.80 -7.14
N LEU A 148 -12.71 -6.72 -7.94
CA LEU A 148 -12.85 -8.15 -7.59
C LEU A 148 -11.80 -9.00 -8.30
N SER A 149 -11.34 -8.56 -9.47
CA SER A 149 -10.53 -9.36 -10.37
C SER A 149 -9.04 -9.05 -10.37
N PHE A 150 -8.50 -8.03 -9.67
CA PHE A 150 -7.04 -7.76 -9.67
C PHE A 150 -6.26 -8.37 -8.50
N GLY A 151 -6.88 -9.28 -7.75
CA GLY A 151 -6.18 -10.06 -6.74
C GLY A 151 -5.63 -9.21 -5.60
N ASP A 152 -6.24 -8.04 -5.35
CA ASP A 152 -5.89 -7.26 -4.19
C ASP A 152 -7.06 -6.49 -3.54
N TYR A 153 -7.75 -7.18 -2.62
CA TYR A 153 -8.85 -6.68 -1.80
C TYR A 153 -8.63 -5.26 -1.27
N TYR A 154 -7.39 -4.87 -0.97
CA TYR A 154 -7.13 -3.65 -0.26
C TYR A 154 -7.05 -2.41 -1.15
N LEU A 155 -6.67 -2.53 -2.43
CA LEU A 155 -6.81 -1.40 -3.36
C LEU A 155 -8.30 -1.06 -3.58
N THR A 156 -9.14 -2.09 -3.67
CA THR A 156 -10.60 -1.95 -3.71
C THR A 156 -11.14 -1.25 -2.48
N GLN A 157 -10.80 -1.75 -1.29
CA GLN A 157 -11.25 -1.13 -0.06
C GLN A 157 -10.71 0.29 0.07
N ALA A 158 -9.49 0.57 -0.38
CA ALA A 158 -8.91 1.90 -0.39
C ALA A 158 -9.75 2.88 -1.21
N ILE A 159 -10.10 2.52 -2.45
CA ILE A 159 -10.94 3.35 -3.31
C ILE A 159 -12.31 3.58 -2.66
N MET A 160 -12.93 2.52 -2.11
CA MET A 160 -14.21 2.64 -1.42
C MET A 160 -14.16 3.54 -0.19
N HIS A 161 -13.03 3.57 0.53
CA HIS A 161 -12.84 4.47 1.65
C HIS A 161 -12.57 5.91 1.22
N LEU A 162 -11.76 6.14 0.18
CA LEU A 162 -11.51 7.47 -0.38
C LEU A 162 -12.80 8.14 -0.83
N MET A 163 -13.73 7.40 -1.46
CA MET A 163 -15.03 7.93 -1.89
C MET A 163 -15.95 8.35 -0.73
N LYS A 164 -15.64 7.97 0.51
CA LYS A 164 -16.44 8.29 1.70
C LYS A 164 -15.82 9.40 2.55
N LEU A 165 -14.62 9.87 2.19
CA LEU A 165 -13.94 11.01 2.81
C LEU A 165 -14.40 12.31 2.15
#